data_AF-A0A2N8N1U9-F1
#
_entry.id   AF-A0A2N8N1U9-F1
#
_cell.length_a   1.000
_cell.length_b   1.000
_cell.length_c   1.000
_cell.angle_alpha   90.00
_cell.angle_beta   90.00
_cell.angle_gamma   90.00
#
_symmetry.space_group_name_H-M   'P 1'
#
loop_
_entity.id
_entity.type
_entity.pdbx_description
1 polymer ?
#
loop_
_entity_poly.entity_id
_entity_poly.type
_entity_poly.pdbx_seq_one_letter_code
_entity_poly.pdbx_strand_id
1 'polypeptide(L)'
;MRRLLAAAAAALSAAALVVLPGHAFAASSPLPEFDFSACPAPPANADPGTWRCEAFVSQGVLTIGDREIPLGEMRLTFSEGKVDGKFAQAFGELRHAPARISGTFGASMQLKYGGYSDFLSNDERRGELDLYAALRHPLLPKGCTIGTLDAPLHSVVKDDPAVPFEVISKNPQTVKFGVVDTQLALPRTTGCGPLTQVADHLLGLPSPSGSNTFKQVTYVQFKPL
;
A
#
# COMPACT_ATOMS: atom_id res chain seq x y z
N MET A 1 -2.28 -16.03 93.66
CA MET A 1 -3.38 -17.01 93.63
C MET A 1 -4.36 -16.60 92.54
N ARG A 2 -4.52 -17.47 91.52
CA ARG A 2 -5.70 -17.79 90.66
C ARG A 2 -6.77 -16.71 90.43
N ARG A 3 -7.37 -16.52 89.26
CA ARG A 3 -7.37 -17.05 87.87
C ARG A 3 -8.53 -16.27 87.24
N LEU A 4 -8.50 -15.96 85.94
CA LEU A 4 -9.60 -16.26 85.00
C LEU A 4 -9.23 -15.79 83.60
N LEU A 5 -9.43 -16.73 82.68
CA LEU A 5 -9.15 -16.70 81.25
C LEU A 5 -10.28 -15.96 80.52
N ALA A 6 -9.95 -15.26 79.43
CA ALA A 6 -10.84 -15.20 78.27
C ALA A 6 -10.03 -14.84 77.02
N ALA A 7 -10.09 -15.74 76.04
CA ALA A 7 -9.50 -15.63 74.72
C ALA A 7 -10.23 -14.58 73.87
N ALA A 8 -9.49 -13.82 73.07
CA ALA A 8 -10.02 -13.06 71.94
C ALA A 8 -9.22 -13.41 70.69
N ALA A 9 -9.94 -13.90 69.69
CA ALA A 9 -9.44 -14.38 68.41
C ALA A 9 -8.84 -13.24 67.58
N ALA A 10 -7.62 -13.43 67.06
CA ALA A 10 -7.03 -12.57 66.06
C ALA A 10 -7.50 -13.03 64.66
N ALA A 11 -8.44 -12.29 64.07
CA ALA A 11 -8.78 -12.43 62.65
C ALA A 11 -7.73 -11.69 61.80
N LEU A 12 -6.74 -12.42 61.27
CA LEU A 12 -5.84 -11.91 60.25
C LEU A 12 -6.57 -11.86 58.90
N SER A 13 -7.01 -10.66 58.51
CA SER A 13 -7.49 -10.40 57.16
C SER A 13 -6.27 -10.13 56.26
N ALA A 14 -5.81 -11.14 55.53
CA ALA A 14 -4.83 -10.97 54.47
C ALA A 14 -5.54 -10.42 53.23
N ALA A 15 -5.43 -9.10 53.02
CA ALA A 15 -5.85 -8.46 51.77
C ALA A 15 -4.85 -8.83 50.66
N ALA A 16 -5.19 -9.84 49.86
CA ALA A 16 -4.48 -10.14 48.63
C ALA A 16 -4.79 -9.06 47.59
N LEU A 17 -3.83 -8.16 47.32
CA LEU A 17 -3.84 -7.27 46.17
C LEU A 17 -3.67 -8.12 44.90
N VAL A 18 -4.79 -8.46 44.26
CA VAL A 18 -4.79 -9.01 42.91
C VAL A 18 -4.43 -7.86 41.97
N VAL A 19 -3.16 -7.77 41.59
CA VAL A 19 -2.71 -6.94 40.46
C VAL A 19 -3.17 -7.65 39.20
N LEU A 20 -4.31 -7.24 38.66
CA LEU A 20 -4.71 -7.63 37.31
C LEU A 20 -3.76 -6.95 36.32
N PRO A 21 -3.13 -7.70 35.39
CA PRO A 21 -2.38 -7.09 34.30
C PRO A 21 -3.36 -6.28 33.45
N GLY A 22 -3.23 -4.95 33.51
CA GLY A 22 -3.92 -4.03 32.62
C GLY A 22 -3.58 -4.42 31.18
N HIS A 23 -4.58 -4.89 30.44
CA HIS A 23 -4.46 -5.10 29.02
C HIS A 23 -4.29 -3.72 28.40
N ALA A 24 -3.06 -3.39 28.00
CA ALA A 24 -2.80 -2.24 27.17
C ALA A 24 -3.61 -2.42 25.88
N PHE A 25 -4.69 -1.66 25.72
CA PHE A 25 -5.35 -1.53 24.44
C PHE A 25 -4.30 -0.99 23.47
N ALA A 26 -3.91 -1.81 22.49
CA ALA A 26 -3.14 -1.35 21.37
C ALA A 26 -3.89 -0.16 20.75
N ALA A 27 -3.29 1.03 20.81
CA ALA A 27 -3.87 2.19 20.18
C ALA A 27 -4.03 1.90 18.69
N SER A 28 -5.27 1.96 18.19
CA SER A 28 -5.55 1.98 16.76
C SER A 28 -4.68 3.06 16.14
N SER A 29 -3.80 2.69 15.20
CA SER A 29 -3.13 3.71 14.39
C SER A 29 -4.19 4.62 13.77
N PRO A 30 -4.00 5.95 13.78
CA PRO A 30 -4.96 6.85 13.18
C PRO A 30 -5.12 6.51 11.69
N LEU A 31 -6.35 6.60 11.19
CA LEU A 31 -6.60 6.44 9.76
C LEU A 31 -5.84 7.51 8.97
N PRO A 32 -5.33 7.18 7.78
CA PRO A 32 -4.70 8.17 6.94
C PRO A 32 -5.71 9.22 6.48
N GLU A 33 -5.23 10.42 6.20
CA GLU A 33 -6.03 11.44 5.52
C GLU A 33 -6.18 11.09 4.04
N PHE A 34 -7.43 11.14 3.55
CA PHE A 34 -7.80 10.88 2.17
C PHE A 34 -7.96 12.19 1.41
N ASP A 35 -7.37 12.25 0.21
CA ASP A 35 -7.41 13.42 -0.67
C ASP A 35 -8.15 13.07 -1.97
N PHE A 36 -9.23 13.80 -2.24
CA PHE A 36 -10.10 13.62 -3.41
C PHE A 36 -9.91 14.72 -4.47
N SER A 37 -8.89 15.59 -4.34
CA SER A 37 -8.66 16.72 -5.25
C SER A 37 -8.34 16.30 -6.69
N ALA A 38 -7.73 15.13 -6.86
CA ALA A 38 -7.38 14.57 -8.16
C ALA A 38 -8.43 13.61 -8.74
N CYS A 39 -9.63 13.54 -8.13
CA CYS A 39 -10.72 12.72 -8.64
C CYS A 39 -11.21 13.21 -10.01
N PRO A 40 -11.17 12.38 -11.06
CA PRO A 40 -11.76 12.76 -12.34
C PRO A 40 -13.27 12.87 -12.22
N ALA A 41 -13.84 13.87 -12.90
CA ALA A 41 -15.29 14.00 -13.03
C ALA A 41 -15.87 12.85 -13.87
N PRO A 42 -17.14 12.48 -13.65
CA PRO A 42 -17.83 11.55 -14.55
C PRO A 42 -17.85 12.07 -16.00
N PRO A 43 -17.71 11.19 -17.00
CA PRO A 43 -17.95 11.54 -18.39
C PRO A 43 -19.41 11.95 -18.56
N ALA A 44 -19.69 12.75 -19.60
CA ALA A 44 -21.01 13.31 -19.83
C ALA A 44 -22.13 12.25 -20.03
N ASN A 45 -21.76 11.05 -20.46
CA ASN A 45 -22.66 9.91 -20.66
C ASN A 45 -22.60 8.88 -19.51
N ALA A 46 -22.17 9.29 -18.32
CA ALA A 46 -22.20 8.46 -17.12
C ALA A 46 -23.63 8.06 -16.72
N ASP A 47 -23.82 6.80 -16.33
CA ASP A 47 -25.08 6.31 -15.78
C ASP A 47 -25.35 6.99 -14.42
N PRO A 48 -26.53 7.62 -14.21
CA PRO A 48 -26.82 8.38 -13.01
C PRO A 48 -26.64 7.58 -11.72
N GLY A 49 -25.94 8.16 -10.73
CA GLY A 49 -25.77 7.58 -9.40
C GLY A 49 -24.83 6.38 -9.32
N THR A 50 -24.15 6.02 -10.40
CA THR A 50 -23.19 4.91 -10.42
C THR A 50 -21.75 5.33 -10.18
N TRP A 51 -21.43 6.61 -10.38
CA TRP A 51 -20.07 7.12 -10.30
C TRP A 51 -19.65 7.44 -8.86
N ARG A 52 -18.42 7.05 -8.54
CA ARG A 52 -17.75 7.38 -7.28
C ARG A 52 -16.28 7.63 -7.53
N CYS A 53 -15.67 8.42 -6.66
CA CYS A 53 -14.23 8.50 -6.54
C CYS A 53 -13.73 7.59 -5.42
N GLU A 54 -12.59 6.96 -5.66
CA GLU A 54 -11.86 6.18 -4.67
C GLU A 54 -10.50 6.81 -4.42
N ALA A 55 -10.23 7.15 -3.16
CA ALA A 55 -8.94 7.69 -2.72
C ALA A 55 -8.21 6.60 -1.93
N PHE A 56 -7.08 6.16 -2.48
CA PHE A 56 -6.24 5.11 -1.94
C PHE A 56 -5.07 5.74 -1.18
N VAL A 57 -4.76 5.20 -0.01
CA VAL A 57 -3.50 5.43 0.71
C VAL A 57 -2.89 4.08 1.02
N SER A 58 -1.73 3.81 0.44
CA SER A 58 -1.07 2.51 0.50
C SER A 58 0.35 2.62 1.03
N GLN A 59 0.75 1.62 1.79
CA GLN A 59 2.12 1.40 2.23
C GLN A 59 2.54 0.00 1.80
N GLY A 60 3.74 -0.17 1.27
CA GLY A 60 4.11 -1.43 0.67
C GLY A 60 5.60 -1.75 0.69
N VAL A 61 5.92 -2.90 0.12
CA VAL A 61 7.28 -3.38 -0.11
C VAL A 61 7.35 -3.90 -1.54
N LEU A 62 8.41 -3.49 -2.23
CA LEU A 62 8.83 -4.09 -3.49
C LEU A 62 10.02 -4.98 -3.22
N THR A 63 9.92 -6.26 -3.56
CA THR A 63 11.02 -7.21 -3.49
C THR A 63 11.53 -7.47 -4.90
N ILE A 64 12.82 -7.27 -5.13
CA ILE A 64 13.51 -7.57 -6.39
C ILE A 64 14.56 -8.63 -6.11
N GLY A 65 14.34 -9.87 -6.56
CA GLY A 65 15.18 -10.99 -6.17
C GLY A 65 15.17 -11.21 -4.66
N ASP A 66 16.33 -11.06 -4.02
CA ASP A 66 16.53 -11.19 -2.57
C ASP A 66 16.42 -9.85 -1.81
N ARG A 67 16.21 -8.74 -2.53
CA ARG A 67 16.21 -7.40 -1.95
C ARG A 67 14.80 -6.91 -1.68
N GLU A 68 14.52 -6.59 -0.43
CA GLU A 68 13.33 -5.84 -0.04
C GLU A 68 13.58 -4.32 -0.04
N ILE A 69 12.65 -3.60 -0.66
CA ILE A 69 12.62 -2.13 -0.73
C ILE A 69 11.31 -1.67 -0.08
N PRO A 70 11.35 -1.19 1.17
CA PRO A 70 10.20 -0.51 1.76
C PRO A 70 9.84 0.70 0.92
N LEU A 71 8.61 0.73 0.41
CA LEU A 71 8.14 1.81 -0.43
C LEU A 71 7.82 3.05 0.41
N GLY A 72 7.75 4.20 -0.24
CA GLY A 72 7.15 5.37 0.39
C GLY A 72 5.62 5.21 0.42
N GLU A 73 4.95 6.11 1.12
CA GLU A 73 3.50 6.21 1.02
C GLU A 73 3.09 6.45 -0.43
N MET A 74 2.10 5.70 -0.89
CA MET A 74 1.52 5.77 -2.21
C MET A 74 0.07 6.23 -2.12
N ARG A 75 -0.25 7.31 -2.81
CA ARG A 75 -1.59 7.87 -2.92
C ARG A 75 -2.06 7.75 -4.36
N LEU A 76 -3.19 7.09 -4.57
CA LEU A 76 -3.80 6.88 -5.87
C LEU A 76 -5.24 7.39 -5.81
N THR A 77 -5.69 8.05 -6.87
CA THR A 77 -7.08 8.44 -7.05
C THR A 77 -7.55 8.00 -8.42
N PHE A 78 -8.78 7.51 -8.47
CA PHE A 78 -9.50 7.28 -9.72
C PHE A 78 -11.00 7.41 -9.43
N SER A 79 -11.78 7.55 -10.49
CA SER A 79 -13.23 7.43 -10.41
C SER A 79 -13.72 6.30 -11.29
N GLU A 80 -14.77 5.62 -10.85
CA GLU A 80 -15.37 4.50 -11.54
C GLU A 80 -16.88 4.57 -11.44
N GLY A 81 -17.55 3.92 -12.38
CA GLY A 81 -19.00 3.83 -12.44
C GLY A 81 -19.42 3.06 -13.68
N LYS A 82 -20.57 3.45 -14.25
CA LYS A 82 -21.04 2.87 -15.50
C LYS A 82 -21.27 3.90 -16.60
N VAL A 83 -21.13 3.44 -17.83
CA VAL A 83 -21.49 4.13 -19.07
C VAL A 83 -22.22 3.12 -19.94
N ASP A 84 -23.47 3.40 -20.29
CA ASP A 84 -24.33 2.50 -21.05
C ASP A 84 -24.42 1.10 -20.40
N GLY A 85 -24.52 1.08 -19.06
CA GLY A 85 -24.58 -0.14 -18.24
C GLY A 85 -23.26 -0.90 -18.08
N LYS A 86 -22.17 -0.48 -18.73
CA LYS A 86 -20.85 -1.13 -18.68
C LYS A 86 -19.92 -0.42 -17.71
N PHE A 87 -19.04 -1.18 -17.05
CA PHE A 87 -18.00 -0.61 -16.19
C PHE A 87 -17.14 0.38 -16.98
N ALA A 88 -16.92 1.54 -16.39
CA ALA A 88 -16.04 2.57 -16.90
C ALA A 88 -15.29 3.20 -15.72
N GLN A 89 -14.08 3.67 -16.00
CA GLN A 89 -13.21 4.28 -15.01
C GLN A 89 -12.35 5.37 -15.66
N ALA A 90 -11.91 6.31 -14.85
CA ALA A 90 -10.98 7.36 -15.22
C ALA A 90 -9.89 7.43 -14.16
N PHE A 91 -8.63 7.35 -14.59
CA PHE A 91 -7.48 7.52 -13.73
C PHE A 91 -7.34 9.00 -13.33
N GLY A 92 -7.11 9.26 -12.05
CA GLY A 92 -6.79 10.58 -11.53
C GLY A 92 -5.29 10.79 -11.45
N GLU A 93 -4.73 10.60 -10.25
CA GLU A 93 -3.31 10.81 -9.98
C GLU A 93 -2.72 9.64 -9.17
N LEU A 94 -1.46 9.30 -9.48
CA LEU A 94 -0.59 8.49 -8.62
C LEU A 94 0.56 9.35 -8.08
N ARG A 95 0.60 9.51 -6.76
CA ARG A 95 1.70 10.12 -6.02
C ARG A 95 2.39 9.04 -5.18
N HIS A 96 3.71 9.03 -5.20
CA HIS A 96 4.49 8.10 -4.39
C HIS A 96 5.68 8.85 -3.81
N ALA A 97 5.81 8.79 -2.48
CA ALA A 97 6.95 9.34 -1.78
C ALA A 97 8.23 8.56 -2.16
N PRO A 98 9.39 9.22 -2.29
CA PRO A 98 10.64 8.53 -2.62
C PRO A 98 10.98 7.43 -1.61
N ALA A 99 11.20 6.23 -2.13
CA ALA A 99 11.63 5.06 -1.38
C ALA A 99 13.16 4.92 -1.49
N ARG A 100 13.86 4.80 -0.35
CA ARG A 100 15.30 4.55 -0.37
C ARG A 100 15.58 3.11 -0.76
N ILE A 101 16.59 2.91 -1.60
CA ILE A 101 17.01 1.57 -2.00
C ILE A 101 18.21 1.18 -1.14
N SER A 102 18.01 0.24 -0.21
CA SER A 102 19.09 -0.26 0.65
C SER A 102 20.27 -0.80 -0.18
N GLY A 103 21.49 -0.51 0.26
CA GLY A 103 22.72 -0.97 -0.40
C GLY A 103 23.14 -0.21 -1.67
N THR A 104 22.48 0.90 -2.02
CA THR A 104 22.77 1.66 -3.25
C THR A 104 23.35 3.07 -3.02
N PHE A 105 24.11 3.25 -1.94
CA PHE A 105 24.80 4.51 -1.60
C PHE A 105 23.90 5.76 -1.64
N GLY A 106 22.64 5.62 -1.20
CA GLY A 106 21.70 6.73 -1.11
C GLY A 106 20.82 6.95 -2.34
N ALA A 107 20.82 6.02 -3.31
CA ALA A 107 19.83 6.07 -4.38
C ALA A 107 18.41 5.84 -3.83
N SER A 108 17.45 6.43 -4.53
CA SER A 108 16.03 6.26 -4.24
C SER A 108 15.25 6.00 -5.52
N MET A 109 14.06 5.41 -5.37
CA MET A 109 13.11 5.23 -6.44
C MET A 109 11.77 5.91 -6.14
N GLN A 110 11.08 6.32 -7.19
CA GLN A 110 9.68 6.70 -7.13
C GLN A 110 8.89 5.99 -8.22
N LEU A 111 7.84 5.27 -7.83
CA LEU A 111 6.85 4.76 -8.77
C LEU A 111 6.05 5.92 -9.38
N LYS A 112 5.74 5.78 -10.66
CA LYS A 112 4.99 6.72 -11.49
C LYS A 112 4.01 5.92 -12.35
N TYR A 113 2.91 6.57 -12.72
CA TYR A 113 1.88 5.95 -13.55
C TYR A 113 2.43 5.67 -14.96
N GLY A 114 2.28 4.43 -15.41
CA GLY A 114 2.78 3.92 -16.69
C GLY A 114 1.83 4.12 -17.86
N GLY A 115 0.65 4.71 -17.65
CA GLY A 115 -0.30 5.03 -18.72
C GLY A 115 -1.50 4.08 -18.83
N TYR A 116 -1.54 3.00 -18.05
CA TYR A 116 -2.67 2.06 -18.01
C TYR A 116 -3.05 1.70 -16.59
N SER A 117 -4.35 1.53 -16.38
CA SER A 117 -4.95 1.00 -15.16
C SER A 117 -6.25 0.28 -15.47
N ASP A 118 -6.59 -0.75 -14.71
CA ASP A 118 -7.89 -1.41 -14.68
C ASP A 118 -8.21 -1.84 -13.25
N PHE A 119 -9.16 -1.15 -12.61
CA PHE A 119 -9.56 -1.39 -11.23
C PHE A 119 -10.82 -2.29 -11.11
N LEU A 120 -11.30 -2.86 -12.22
CA LEU A 120 -12.39 -3.83 -12.17
C LEU A 120 -11.90 -5.14 -11.54
N SER A 121 -12.28 -5.36 -10.28
CA SER A 121 -11.99 -6.62 -9.58
C SER A 121 -12.85 -7.76 -10.11
N ASN A 122 -12.25 -8.96 -10.20
CA ASN A 122 -12.91 -10.22 -10.53
C ASN A 122 -12.27 -11.39 -9.74
N ASP A 123 -12.59 -12.63 -10.08
CA ASP A 123 -12.08 -13.82 -9.37
C ASP A 123 -10.58 -14.06 -9.58
N GLU A 124 -9.96 -13.47 -10.60
CA GLU A 124 -8.56 -13.68 -10.96
C GLU A 124 -7.64 -12.58 -10.42
N ARG A 125 -8.16 -11.36 -10.27
CA ARG A 125 -7.43 -10.16 -9.87
C ARG A 125 -8.30 -9.12 -9.18
N ARG A 126 -7.67 -8.29 -8.36
CA ARG A 126 -8.27 -7.07 -7.82
C ARG A 126 -8.13 -5.87 -8.76
N GLY A 127 -7.05 -5.82 -9.54
CA GLY A 127 -6.83 -4.78 -10.52
C GLY A 127 -5.47 -4.89 -11.20
N GLU A 128 -5.23 -3.99 -12.14
CA GLU A 128 -4.01 -3.88 -12.93
C GLU A 128 -3.54 -2.43 -12.98
N LEU A 129 -2.22 -2.24 -12.98
CA LEU A 129 -1.62 -0.92 -13.06
C LEU A 129 -0.27 -1.01 -13.77
N ASP A 130 -0.09 -0.19 -14.80
CA ASP A 130 1.22 0.03 -15.39
C ASP A 130 1.96 1.08 -14.56
N LEU A 131 3.22 0.79 -14.26
CA LEU A 131 4.09 1.64 -13.48
C LEU A 131 5.45 1.80 -14.17
N TYR A 132 6.18 2.83 -13.82
CA TYR A 132 7.63 2.86 -14.01
C TYR A 132 8.30 3.46 -12.77
N ALA A 133 9.55 3.08 -12.52
CA ALA A 133 10.30 3.59 -11.39
C ALA A 133 11.31 4.64 -11.84
N ALA A 134 11.14 5.89 -11.42
CA ALA A 134 12.17 6.92 -11.58
C ALA A 134 13.26 6.74 -10.53
N LEU A 135 14.50 6.54 -10.96
CA LEU A 135 15.67 6.42 -10.09
C LEU A 135 16.32 7.78 -9.88
N ARG A 136 16.75 8.03 -8.64
CA ARG A 136 17.33 9.32 -8.21
C ARG A 136 18.62 9.07 -7.45
N HIS A 137 19.72 9.64 -7.94
CA HIS A 137 21.02 9.69 -7.28
C HIS A 137 21.87 10.82 -7.93
N PRO A 138 22.77 11.51 -7.21
CA PRO A 138 23.59 12.58 -7.81
C PRO A 138 24.42 12.18 -9.04
N LEU A 139 24.79 10.89 -9.14
CA LEU A 139 25.55 10.35 -10.27
C LEU A 139 24.66 9.85 -11.43
N LEU A 140 23.34 9.78 -11.24
CA LEU A 140 22.43 9.29 -12.27
C LEU A 140 21.80 10.45 -13.04
N PRO A 141 21.65 10.34 -14.37
CA PRO A 141 20.85 11.28 -15.15
C PRO A 141 19.40 11.32 -14.64
N LYS A 142 18.73 12.47 -14.79
CA LYS A 142 17.33 12.66 -14.34
C LYS A 142 16.33 11.70 -15.01
N GLY A 143 16.67 11.17 -16.19
CA GLY A 143 15.85 10.21 -16.94
C GLY A 143 16.12 8.74 -16.62
N CYS A 144 16.95 8.43 -15.61
CA CYS A 144 17.25 7.06 -15.23
C CYS A 144 16.01 6.39 -14.61
N THR A 145 15.54 5.30 -15.21
CA THR A 145 14.27 4.64 -14.88
C THR A 145 14.38 3.12 -14.93
N ILE A 146 13.50 2.41 -14.23
CA ILE A 146 13.18 1.00 -14.47
C ILE A 146 11.80 0.95 -15.11
N GLY A 147 11.72 0.41 -16.33
CA GLY A 147 10.55 0.54 -17.18
C GLY A 147 10.38 1.94 -17.75
N THR A 148 9.51 2.06 -18.74
CA THR A 148 9.14 3.33 -19.39
C THR A 148 7.63 3.32 -19.69
N LEU A 149 7.10 4.40 -20.26
CA LEU A 149 5.71 4.38 -20.74
C LEU A 149 5.50 3.36 -21.88
N ASP A 150 6.51 3.13 -22.72
CA ASP A 150 6.44 2.17 -23.84
C ASP A 150 6.71 0.72 -23.39
N ALA A 151 7.36 0.53 -22.24
CA ALA A 151 7.68 -0.77 -21.66
C ALA A 151 7.54 -0.70 -20.12
N PRO A 152 6.30 -0.65 -19.61
CA PRO A 152 6.05 -0.43 -18.20
C PRO A 152 6.30 -1.69 -17.36
N LEU A 153 6.38 -1.48 -16.05
CA LEU A 153 6.16 -2.49 -15.03
C LEU A 153 4.65 -2.77 -14.96
N HIS A 154 4.19 -3.76 -15.71
CA HIS A 154 2.80 -4.16 -15.66
C HIS A 154 2.54 -5.00 -14.40
N SER A 155 1.75 -4.45 -13.47
CA SER A 155 1.39 -5.15 -12.24
C SER A 155 -0.05 -5.62 -12.26
N VAL A 156 -0.26 -6.90 -11.94
CA VAL A 156 -1.58 -7.52 -11.80
C VAL A 156 -1.72 -7.98 -10.36
N VAL A 157 -2.49 -7.22 -9.57
CA VAL A 157 -2.58 -7.45 -8.14
C VAL A 157 -3.73 -8.38 -7.77
N LYS A 158 -3.47 -9.24 -6.79
CA LYS A 158 -4.44 -10.14 -6.15
C LYS A 158 -4.56 -9.80 -4.67
N ASP A 159 -5.55 -10.37 -4.02
CA ASP A 159 -5.72 -10.23 -2.58
C ASP A 159 -4.54 -10.84 -1.84
N ASP A 160 -3.94 -10.09 -0.92
CA ASP A 160 -2.94 -10.64 0.00
C ASP A 160 -3.68 -11.31 1.18
N PRO A 161 -3.63 -12.65 1.32
CA PRO A 161 -4.29 -13.35 2.42
C PRO A 161 -3.73 -12.97 3.80
N ALA A 162 -2.53 -12.39 3.86
CA ALA A 162 -1.95 -11.90 5.12
C ALA A 162 -2.65 -10.64 5.66
N VAL A 163 -3.37 -9.90 4.81
CA VAL A 163 -4.09 -8.68 5.19
C VAL A 163 -5.49 -8.73 4.58
N PRO A 164 -6.45 -9.38 5.26
CA PRO A 164 -7.80 -9.57 4.73
C PRO A 164 -8.55 -8.25 4.59
N PHE A 165 -9.61 -8.28 3.77
CA PHE A 165 -10.52 -7.16 3.60
C PHE A 165 -11.27 -6.84 4.90
N GLU A 166 -11.29 -5.57 5.28
CA GLU A 166 -11.90 -5.05 6.49
C GLU A 166 -12.67 -3.76 6.17
N VAL A 167 -13.92 -3.68 6.62
CA VAL A 167 -14.69 -2.42 6.58
C VAL A 167 -14.39 -1.64 7.85
N ILE A 168 -13.63 -0.57 7.73
CA ILE A 168 -13.23 0.28 8.85
C ILE A 168 -14.35 1.24 9.25
N SER A 169 -15.01 1.84 8.27
CA SER A 169 -16.14 2.75 8.49
C SER A 169 -17.17 2.59 7.38
N LYS A 170 -18.44 2.82 7.73
CA LYS A 170 -19.55 2.89 6.77
C LYS A 170 -19.90 4.33 6.39
N ASN A 171 -19.44 5.32 7.14
CA ASN A 171 -19.72 6.72 6.90
C ASN A 171 -18.55 7.62 7.37
N PRO A 172 -17.73 8.16 6.46
CA PRO A 172 -17.65 7.79 5.03
C PRO A 172 -17.21 6.32 4.87
N GLN A 173 -17.67 5.65 3.81
CA GLN A 173 -17.27 4.27 3.55
C GLN A 173 -15.74 4.20 3.41
N THR A 174 -15.10 3.42 4.28
CA THR A 174 -13.65 3.26 4.33
C THR A 174 -13.32 1.79 4.56
N VAL A 175 -12.44 1.24 3.73
CA VAL A 175 -12.02 -0.17 3.78
C VAL A 175 -10.51 -0.26 3.85
N LYS A 176 -10.02 -1.40 4.33
CA LYS A 176 -8.62 -1.77 4.37
C LYS A 176 -8.46 -3.15 3.78
N PHE A 177 -7.43 -3.36 2.99
CA PHE A 177 -7.09 -4.69 2.47
C PHE A 177 -5.62 -4.75 2.04
N GLY A 178 -5.09 -5.95 1.91
CA GLY A 178 -3.80 -6.20 1.28
C GLY A 178 -3.93 -6.56 -0.19
N VAL A 179 -2.92 -6.19 -0.96
CA VAL A 179 -2.72 -6.65 -2.32
C VAL A 179 -1.30 -7.16 -2.54
N VAL A 180 -1.16 -8.16 -3.41
CA VAL A 180 0.11 -8.75 -3.80
C VAL A 180 0.14 -9.06 -5.29
N ASP A 181 1.26 -8.76 -5.93
CA ASP A 181 1.65 -9.27 -7.23
C ASP A 181 2.96 -10.05 -7.07
N THR A 182 2.95 -11.35 -7.40
CA THR A 182 4.13 -12.23 -7.36
C THR A 182 4.69 -12.53 -8.75
N GLN A 183 4.09 -11.99 -9.80
CA GLN A 183 4.47 -12.19 -11.20
C GLN A 183 5.05 -10.92 -11.83
N LEU A 184 5.22 -9.85 -11.05
CA LEU A 184 5.85 -8.62 -11.51
C LEU A 184 7.23 -8.89 -12.12
N ALA A 185 7.43 -8.45 -13.35
CA ALA A 185 8.72 -8.46 -14.04
C ALA A 185 9.31 -7.05 -14.06
N LEU A 186 10.63 -6.94 -13.93
CA LEU A 186 11.34 -5.67 -14.00
C LEU A 186 12.35 -5.68 -15.15
N PRO A 187 12.23 -4.80 -16.15
CA PRO A 187 13.19 -4.69 -17.23
C PRO A 187 14.51 -4.09 -16.73
N ARG A 188 15.49 -3.98 -17.64
CA ARG A 188 16.70 -3.21 -17.39
C ARG A 188 16.39 -1.74 -17.16
N THR A 189 17.34 -1.06 -16.54
CA THR A 189 17.28 0.39 -16.44
C THR A 189 17.41 1.06 -17.81
N THR A 190 16.74 2.19 -17.98
CA THR A 190 16.78 3.01 -19.19
C THR A 190 17.19 4.43 -18.82
N GLY A 191 17.95 5.10 -19.67
CA GLY A 191 18.32 6.51 -19.48
C GLY A 191 19.34 6.78 -18.36
N CYS A 192 20.05 5.75 -17.88
CA CYS A 192 21.02 5.88 -16.79
C CYS A 192 22.45 6.25 -17.25
N GLY A 193 22.65 6.42 -18.55
CA GLY A 193 23.93 6.85 -19.13
C GLY A 193 25.05 5.83 -18.91
N PRO A 194 26.29 6.25 -18.64
CA PRO A 194 27.43 5.33 -18.50
C PRO A 194 27.32 4.39 -17.29
N LEU A 195 26.44 4.68 -16.33
CA LEU A 195 26.24 3.85 -15.14
C LEU A 195 25.17 2.77 -15.31
N THR A 196 24.59 2.60 -16.51
CA THR A 196 23.50 1.64 -16.76
C THR A 196 23.84 0.23 -16.27
N GLN A 197 25.01 -0.31 -16.64
CA GLN A 197 25.41 -1.67 -16.22
C GLN A 197 25.59 -1.79 -14.69
N VAL A 198 26.10 -0.74 -14.05
CA VAL A 198 26.28 -0.69 -12.59
C VAL A 198 24.91 -0.62 -11.89
N ALA A 199 24.00 0.21 -12.40
CA ALA A 199 22.65 0.33 -11.87
C ALA A 199 21.90 -1.01 -12.02
N ASP A 200 21.96 -1.63 -13.18
CA ASP A 200 21.35 -2.94 -13.43
C ASP A 200 21.91 -4.01 -12.49
N HIS A 201 23.24 -4.12 -12.38
CA HIS A 201 23.87 -5.10 -11.50
C HIS A 201 23.52 -4.86 -10.02
N LEU A 202 23.59 -3.59 -9.56
CA LEU A 202 23.26 -3.25 -8.19
C LEU A 202 21.81 -3.55 -7.86
N LEU A 203 20.89 -3.42 -8.80
CA LEU A 203 19.45 -3.64 -8.61
C LEU A 203 18.99 -5.06 -8.95
N GLY A 204 19.87 -5.91 -9.48
CA GLY A 204 19.51 -7.25 -9.94
C GLY A 204 18.62 -7.25 -11.18
N LEU A 205 18.88 -6.34 -12.13
CA LEU A 205 18.06 -6.15 -13.33
C LEU A 205 18.74 -6.70 -14.61
N PRO A 206 17.95 -7.17 -15.59
CA PRO A 206 16.51 -7.36 -15.54
C PRO A 206 16.14 -8.50 -14.59
N SER A 207 14.99 -8.41 -13.93
CA SER A 207 14.48 -9.44 -13.04
C SER A 207 13.22 -10.07 -13.63
N PRO A 208 13.21 -11.39 -13.91
CA PRO A 208 12.09 -12.05 -14.53
C PRO A 208 10.87 -12.17 -13.59
N SER A 209 9.71 -12.44 -14.19
CA SER A 209 8.49 -12.77 -13.46
C SER A 209 8.71 -13.96 -12.51
N GLY A 210 8.04 -13.94 -11.35
CA GLY A 210 8.18 -14.98 -10.32
C GLY A 210 9.37 -14.81 -9.38
N SER A 211 10.31 -13.90 -9.68
CA SER A 211 11.44 -13.55 -8.80
C SER A 211 11.23 -12.27 -7.99
N ASN A 212 10.08 -11.59 -8.18
CA ASN A 212 9.78 -10.31 -7.56
C ASN A 212 8.41 -10.36 -6.90
N THR A 213 8.23 -9.54 -5.87
CA THR A 213 6.90 -9.35 -5.27
C THR A 213 6.63 -7.88 -5.04
N PHE A 214 5.43 -7.42 -5.36
CA PHE A 214 4.93 -6.10 -4.99
C PHE A 214 3.75 -6.27 -4.05
N LYS A 215 3.93 -5.88 -2.79
CA LYS A 215 2.93 -6.03 -1.73
C LYS A 215 2.54 -4.69 -1.17
N GLN A 216 1.25 -4.49 -0.91
CA GLN A 216 0.75 -3.27 -0.31
C GLN A 216 -0.36 -3.55 0.70
N VAL A 217 -0.39 -2.76 1.75
CA VAL A 217 -1.58 -2.57 2.58
C VAL A 217 -2.21 -1.25 2.17
N THR A 218 -3.47 -1.31 1.80
CA THR A 218 -4.20 -0.20 1.20
C THR A 218 -5.41 0.13 2.04
N TYR A 219 -5.56 1.42 2.34
CA TYR A 219 -6.81 2.01 2.82
C TYR A 219 -7.49 2.73 1.66
N VAL A 220 -8.79 2.55 1.53
CA VAL A 220 -9.60 3.22 0.50
C VAL A 220 -10.77 3.90 1.15
N GLN A 221 -11.02 5.16 0.79
CA GLN A 221 -12.25 5.87 1.12
C GLN A 221 -13.01 6.22 -0.15
N PHE A 222 -14.32 6.03 -0.13
CA PHE A 222 -15.20 6.24 -1.28
C PHE A 222 -16.00 7.53 -1.14
N LYS A 223 -16.16 8.26 -2.24
CA LYS A 223 -16.97 9.48 -2.32
C LYS A 223 -17.87 9.44 -3.57
N PRO A 224 -19.21 9.48 -3.44
CA PRO A 224 -20.10 9.63 -4.60
C PRO A 224 -19.81 10.91 -5.40
N LEU A 225 -20.00 10.84 -6.72
CA LEU A 225 -19.84 11.96 -7.66
C LEU A 225 -21.14 12.38 -8.33
#